data_AF-A0A2W4UL47-F1
#
_entry.id   AF-A0A2W4UL47-F1
#
_cell.length_a   1.000
_cell.length_b   1.000
_cell.length_c   1.000
_cell.angle_alpha   90.00
_cell.angle_beta   90.00
_cell.angle_gamma   90.00
#
_symmetry.space_group_name_H-M   'P 1'
#
loop_
_entity.id
_entity.type
_entity.pdbx_description
1 polymer ?
#
loop_
_entity_poly.entity_id
_entity_poly.type
_entity_poly.pdbx_seq_one_letter_code
_entity_poly.pdbx_strand_id
1 'polypeptide(L)'
;MSKYALLLDALAEADQPVAVTAAPPMPREWLEAVHDPDYVDAVLSAQVAPDRERRIGFPVTLEVARRTLAVAGGTHGAALHALRHGYAANGAGGSHHALPDGGAGYCVTNDLAIAANRLVAEGAARRVLVVDLDVHQGDGTAVIFAGRDDVLTFSMHAARNFPVRKARSFRDVELPDGTDDAAYLALLATELPALLDLRPDLVLFQAGVDPHTDDRLGRLALSDAGLVARDAYVVRETRARGIAIASTLGGGYAVDRMAVARRHAAGLVAQWQAARDFQRTGV
;
A
#
# COMPACT_ATOMS: atom_id res chain seq x y z
N MET A 1 19.86 9.10 -3.33
CA MET A 1 19.09 7.85 -3.50
C MET A 1 17.65 8.04 -3.06
N SER A 2 16.72 7.30 -3.67
CA SER A 2 15.31 7.24 -3.23
C SER A 2 15.18 6.33 -2.00
N LYS A 3 14.09 6.45 -1.22
CA LYS A 3 13.85 5.56 -0.06
C LYS A 3 13.80 4.08 -0.45
N TYR A 4 13.29 3.78 -1.65
CA TYR A 4 13.20 2.41 -2.17
C TYR A 4 14.57 1.79 -2.46
N ALA A 5 15.53 2.60 -2.93
CA ALA A 5 16.91 2.11 -3.13
C ALA A 5 17.60 1.82 -1.78
N LEU A 6 17.31 2.63 -0.76
CA LEU A 6 17.86 2.46 0.59
C LEU A 6 17.20 1.33 1.39
N LEU A 7 16.05 0.80 0.93
CA LEU A 7 15.34 -0.27 1.63
C LEU A 7 16.19 -1.53 1.74
N LEU A 8 16.86 -1.92 0.67
CA LEU A 8 17.71 -3.11 0.67
C LEU A 8 18.91 -2.95 1.60
N ASP A 9 19.49 -1.75 1.65
CA ASP A 9 20.55 -1.43 2.61
C ASP A 9 20.03 -1.53 4.05
N ALA A 10 18.85 -0.97 4.34
CA ALA A 10 18.22 -1.02 5.66
C ALA A 10 17.81 -2.45 6.08
N LEU A 11 17.38 -3.29 5.14
CA LEU A 11 17.10 -4.70 5.38
C LEU A 11 18.38 -5.49 5.66
N ALA A 12 19.49 -5.16 4.97
CA ALA A 12 20.79 -5.75 5.23
C ALA A 12 21.33 -5.36 6.62
N GLU A 13 21.14 -4.10 7.06
CA GLU A 13 21.47 -3.66 8.43
C GLU A 13 20.72 -4.45 9.51
N ALA A 14 19.52 -4.95 9.21
CA ALA A 14 18.68 -5.72 10.13
C ALA A 14 19.03 -7.22 10.20
N ASP A 15 20.05 -7.68 9.45
CA ASP A 15 20.48 -9.09 9.34
C ASP A 15 19.33 -10.08 9.01
N GLN A 16 18.31 -9.59 8.31
CA GLN A 16 17.16 -10.39 7.91
C GLN A 16 17.44 -10.99 6.51
N PRO A 17 17.44 -12.32 6.33
CA PRO A 17 17.54 -12.91 5.01
C PRO A 17 16.30 -12.55 4.19
N VAL A 18 16.52 -11.90 3.04
CA VAL A 18 15.46 -11.51 2.10
C VAL A 18 15.71 -12.17 0.75
N ALA A 19 14.74 -12.95 0.29
CA ALA A 19 14.70 -13.43 -1.08
C ALA A 19 14.03 -12.37 -1.96
N VAL A 20 14.82 -11.67 -2.78
CA VAL A 20 14.30 -10.66 -3.70
C VAL A 20 14.00 -11.31 -5.05
N THR A 21 12.77 -11.15 -5.53
CA THR A 21 12.36 -11.58 -6.87
C THR A 21 11.92 -10.37 -7.68
N ALA A 22 12.36 -10.27 -8.93
CA ALA A 22 11.86 -9.27 -9.85
C ALA A 22 10.51 -9.73 -10.44
N ALA A 23 9.48 -8.89 -10.35
CA ALA A 23 8.23 -9.09 -11.07
C ALA A 23 8.33 -8.50 -12.49
N PRO A 24 7.68 -9.11 -13.49
CA PRO A 24 7.59 -8.49 -14.80
C PRO A 24 6.85 -7.15 -14.71
N PRO A 25 7.21 -6.14 -15.52
CA PRO A 25 6.42 -4.92 -15.62
C PRO A 25 5.01 -5.27 -16.09
N MET A 26 4.04 -4.53 -15.56
CA MET A 26 2.64 -4.75 -15.88
C MET A 26 2.32 -4.46 -17.35
N PRO A 27 1.46 -5.24 -18.03
CA PRO A 27 0.95 -4.89 -19.35
C PRO A 27 0.13 -3.58 -19.33
N ARG A 28 0.15 -2.83 -20.43
CA ARG A 28 -0.54 -1.54 -20.58
C ARG A 28 -2.03 -1.67 -20.32
N GLU A 29 -2.65 -2.71 -20.89
CA GLU A 29 -4.09 -2.95 -20.82
C GLU A 29 -4.59 -3.16 -19.38
N TRP A 30 -3.72 -3.51 -18.43
CA TRP A 30 -4.12 -3.63 -17.02
C TRP A 30 -4.16 -2.28 -16.31
N LEU A 31 -3.34 -1.31 -16.74
CA LEU A 31 -3.44 0.07 -16.28
C LEU A 31 -4.73 0.70 -16.82
N GLU A 32 -5.03 0.48 -18.11
CA GLU A 32 -6.24 1.00 -18.79
C GLU A 32 -7.55 0.39 -18.24
N ALA A 33 -7.47 -0.77 -17.58
CA ALA A 33 -8.62 -1.36 -16.89
C ALA A 33 -8.99 -0.64 -15.58
N VAL A 34 -8.15 0.27 -15.09
CA VAL A 34 -8.33 1.02 -13.83
C VAL A 34 -8.31 2.54 -14.05
N HIS A 35 -7.45 3.00 -14.96
CA HIS A 35 -7.28 4.40 -15.30
C HIS A 35 -7.75 4.69 -16.72
N ASP A 36 -8.14 5.93 -16.95
CA ASP A 36 -8.48 6.46 -18.27
C ASP A 36 -7.38 6.13 -19.31
N PRO A 37 -7.71 5.50 -20.45
CA PRO A 37 -6.72 5.10 -21.44
C PRO A 37 -5.89 6.24 -22.03
N ASP A 38 -6.47 7.44 -22.19
CA ASP A 38 -5.75 8.61 -22.67
C ASP A 38 -4.75 9.10 -21.61
N TYR A 39 -5.12 9.00 -20.33
CA TYR A 39 -4.19 9.27 -19.23
C TYR A 39 -3.05 8.24 -19.19
N VAL A 40 -3.35 6.95 -19.37
CA VAL A 40 -2.32 5.90 -19.43
C VAL A 40 -1.37 6.16 -20.60
N ASP A 41 -1.89 6.49 -21.78
CA ASP A 41 -1.06 6.83 -22.94
C ASP A 41 -0.12 8.01 -22.65
N ALA A 42 -0.65 9.09 -22.05
CA ALA A 42 0.13 10.26 -21.66
C ALA A 42 1.22 9.92 -20.62
N VAL A 43 0.94 9.04 -19.65
CA VAL A 43 1.95 8.58 -18.68
C VAL A 43 3.05 7.78 -19.38
N LEU A 44 2.68 6.80 -20.21
CA LEU A 44 3.64 5.89 -20.84
C LEU A 44 4.50 6.56 -21.92
N SER A 45 3.98 7.61 -22.56
CA SER A 45 4.71 8.45 -23.51
C SER A 45 5.46 9.62 -22.84
N ALA A 46 5.32 9.82 -21.53
CA ALA A 46 5.84 10.98 -20.78
C ALA A 46 5.34 12.33 -21.35
N GLN A 47 4.05 12.38 -21.71
CA GLN A 47 3.35 13.56 -22.23
C GLN A 47 2.19 13.99 -21.31
N VAL A 48 2.32 13.77 -20.01
CA VAL A 48 1.32 14.19 -19.03
C VAL A 48 1.21 15.71 -19.00
N ALA A 49 -0.02 16.24 -19.12
CA ALA A 49 -0.24 17.68 -19.14
C ALA A 49 0.26 18.36 -17.85
N PRO A 50 0.80 19.59 -17.92
CA PRO A 50 1.41 20.25 -16.75
C PRO A 50 0.48 20.44 -15.54
N ASP A 51 -0.82 20.59 -15.74
CA ASP A 51 -1.81 20.67 -14.67
C ASP A 51 -1.98 19.33 -13.94
N ARG A 52 -1.89 18.22 -14.65
CA ARG A 52 -1.90 16.86 -14.08
C ARG A 52 -0.59 16.56 -13.35
N GLU A 53 0.55 16.97 -13.90
CA GLU A 53 1.85 16.87 -13.19
C GLU A 53 1.85 17.68 -11.89
N ARG A 54 1.22 18.86 -11.86
CA ARG A 54 1.04 19.64 -10.62
C ARG A 54 0.17 18.92 -9.59
N ARG A 55 -0.88 18.20 -10.01
CA ARG A 55 -1.70 17.36 -9.11
C ARG A 55 -0.90 16.19 -8.54
N ILE A 56 -0.05 15.57 -9.37
CA ILE A 56 0.87 14.50 -8.95
C ILE A 56 1.95 15.06 -8.01
N GLY A 57 2.43 16.27 -8.26
CA GLY A 57 3.47 16.93 -7.47
C GLY A 57 4.88 16.79 -8.05
N PHE A 58 5.04 16.19 -9.23
CA PHE A 58 6.31 16.14 -9.96
C PHE A 58 6.10 15.83 -11.46
N PRO A 59 7.08 16.17 -12.34
CA PRO A 59 7.02 15.83 -13.76
C PRO A 59 7.07 14.31 -14.01
N VAL A 60 6.27 13.83 -14.97
CA VAL A 60 6.23 12.42 -15.36
C VAL A 60 7.22 12.18 -16.50
N THR A 61 8.38 11.63 -16.16
CA THR A 61 9.41 11.25 -17.14
C THR A 61 9.26 9.79 -17.59
N LEU A 62 9.98 9.38 -18.64
CA LEU A 62 10.02 7.97 -19.06
C LEU A 62 10.54 7.03 -17.96
N GLU A 63 11.40 7.52 -17.06
CA GLU A 63 11.87 6.74 -15.90
C GLU A 63 10.72 6.51 -14.90
N VAL A 64 9.94 7.57 -14.61
CA VAL A 64 8.73 7.46 -13.78
C VAL A 64 7.71 6.52 -14.42
N ALA A 65 7.51 6.60 -15.74
CA ALA A 65 6.61 5.70 -16.48
C ALA A 65 7.04 4.23 -16.35
N ARG A 66 8.34 3.92 -16.55
CA ARG A 66 8.87 2.56 -16.35
C ARG A 66 8.69 2.07 -14.92
N ARG A 67 8.94 2.94 -13.94
CA ARG A 67 8.73 2.63 -12.51
C ARG A 67 7.26 2.29 -12.24
N THR A 68 6.33 3.03 -12.83
CA THR A 68 4.88 2.83 -12.68
C THR A 68 4.47 1.40 -13.06
N LEU A 69 4.94 0.91 -14.21
CA LEU A 69 4.69 -0.46 -14.67
C LEU A 69 5.34 -1.51 -13.75
N ALA A 70 6.58 -1.27 -13.33
CA ALA A 70 7.32 -2.19 -12.46
C ALA A 70 6.70 -2.31 -11.07
N VAL A 71 6.24 -1.19 -10.51
CA VAL A 71 5.61 -1.14 -9.17
C VAL A 71 4.28 -1.90 -9.18
N ALA A 72 3.42 -1.66 -10.19
CA ALA A 72 2.17 -2.41 -10.33
C ALA A 72 2.42 -3.91 -10.52
N GLY A 73 3.39 -4.26 -11.36
CA GLY A 73 3.89 -5.64 -11.52
C GLY A 73 4.33 -6.27 -10.21
N GLY A 74 5.09 -5.53 -9.40
CA GLY A 74 5.54 -5.95 -8.07
C GLY A 74 4.39 -6.22 -7.10
N THR A 75 3.37 -5.36 -7.07
CA THR A 75 2.20 -5.52 -6.19
C THR A 75 1.39 -6.76 -6.57
N HIS A 76 1.15 -6.98 -7.88
CA HIS A 76 0.50 -8.20 -8.37
C HIS A 76 1.34 -9.47 -8.12
N GLY A 77 2.65 -9.42 -8.37
CA GLY A 77 3.56 -10.54 -8.11
C GLY A 77 3.62 -10.92 -6.62
N ALA A 78 3.68 -9.93 -5.73
CA ALA A 78 3.60 -10.13 -4.30
C ALA A 78 2.26 -10.76 -3.90
N ALA A 79 1.13 -10.28 -4.44
CA ALA A 79 -0.18 -10.85 -4.20
C ALA A 79 -0.27 -12.34 -4.60
N LEU A 80 0.20 -12.70 -5.80
CA LEU A 80 0.23 -14.10 -6.24
C LEU A 80 1.15 -14.95 -5.37
N HIS A 81 2.27 -14.41 -4.91
CA HIS A 81 3.17 -15.10 -3.99
C HIS A 81 2.49 -15.32 -2.62
N ALA A 82 1.83 -14.29 -2.08
CA ALA A 82 1.08 -14.39 -0.83
C ALA A 82 -0.08 -15.39 -0.92
N LEU A 83 -0.82 -15.45 -2.03
CA LEU A 83 -1.87 -16.44 -2.24
C LEU A 83 -1.35 -17.88 -2.15
N ARG A 84 -0.10 -18.14 -2.57
CA ARG A 84 0.53 -19.47 -2.48
C ARG A 84 1.17 -19.76 -1.13
N HIS A 85 1.88 -18.78 -0.56
CA HIS A 85 2.79 -18.97 0.57
C HIS A 85 2.31 -18.31 1.87
N GLY A 86 1.22 -17.55 1.80
CA GLY A 86 0.57 -16.88 2.93
C GLY A 86 0.94 -15.41 3.07
N TYR A 87 2.20 -15.04 2.79
CA TYR A 87 2.69 -13.67 2.89
C TYR A 87 3.73 -13.34 1.82
N ALA A 88 3.72 -12.09 1.35
CA ALA A 88 4.79 -11.50 0.55
C ALA A 88 4.74 -9.97 0.66
N ALA A 89 5.76 -9.28 0.17
CA ALA A 89 5.75 -7.82 0.08
C ALA A 89 6.34 -7.33 -1.23
N ASN A 90 5.80 -6.22 -1.74
CA ASN A 90 6.45 -5.40 -2.73
C ASN A 90 7.35 -4.38 -2.00
N GLY A 91 8.64 -4.35 -2.31
CA GLY A 91 9.59 -3.38 -1.76
C GLY A 91 9.39 -1.93 -2.29
N ALA A 92 8.26 -1.68 -2.94
CA ALA A 92 7.82 -0.39 -3.45
C ALA A 92 6.29 -0.32 -3.40
N GLY A 93 5.69 0.63 -4.14
CA GLY A 93 4.23 0.74 -4.26
C GLY A 93 3.55 1.32 -3.04
N GLY A 94 2.26 1.04 -2.94
CA GLY A 94 1.34 1.66 -1.97
C GLY A 94 0.79 2.99 -2.48
N SER A 95 0.78 3.19 -3.80
CA SER A 95 0.26 4.39 -4.45
C SER A 95 -1.26 4.33 -4.41
N HIS A 96 -1.87 5.10 -3.51
CA HIS A 96 -3.31 5.02 -3.22
C HIS A 96 -4.13 6.25 -3.65
N HIS A 97 -3.45 7.34 -4.07
CA HIS A 97 -4.10 8.62 -4.41
C HIS A 97 -4.45 8.79 -5.88
N ALA A 98 -3.88 7.97 -6.78
CA ALA A 98 -4.19 8.09 -8.19
C ALA A 98 -5.66 7.70 -8.44
N LEU A 99 -6.39 8.61 -9.06
CA LEU A 99 -7.80 8.51 -9.40
C LEU A 99 -7.98 7.84 -10.77
N PRO A 100 -9.20 7.41 -11.14
CA PRO A 100 -9.45 6.85 -12.47
C PRO A 100 -9.02 7.80 -13.58
N ASP A 101 -9.26 9.10 -13.40
CA ASP A 101 -9.00 10.12 -14.41
C ASP A 101 -7.59 10.73 -14.33
N GLY A 102 -6.73 10.35 -13.38
CA GLY A 102 -5.37 10.92 -13.28
C GLY A 102 -4.67 10.74 -11.93
N GLY A 103 -3.35 10.93 -11.94
CA GLY A 103 -2.52 10.89 -10.74
C GLY A 103 -2.73 12.09 -9.80
N ALA A 104 -2.44 11.87 -8.52
CA ALA A 104 -2.52 12.86 -7.45
C ALA A 104 -1.61 12.45 -6.27
N GLY A 105 -1.20 13.41 -5.43
CA GLY A 105 -0.57 13.10 -4.13
C GLY A 105 0.65 12.18 -4.25
N TYR A 106 1.56 12.46 -5.18
CA TYR A 106 2.73 11.65 -5.50
C TYR A 106 2.48 10.27 -6.12
N CYS A 107 1.21 9.93 -6.40
CA CYS A 107 0.80 8.70 -7.06
C CYS A 107 0.51 8.98 -8.55
N VAL A 108 1.25 8.32 -9.45
CA VAL A 108 1.02 8.42 -10.91
C VAL A 108 -0.11 7.47 -11.33
N THR A 109 -0.01 6.20 -10.95
CA THR A 109 -1.09 5.21 -11.05
C THR A 109 -1.32 4.57 -9.69
N ASN A 110 -2.41 3.83 -9.56
CA ASN A 110 -2.80 3.16 -8.33
C ASN A 110 -2.41 1.67 -8.40
N ASP A 111 -1.23 1.31 -7.90
CA ASP A 111 -0.72 -0.07 -8.00
C ASP A 111 -1.55 -1.09 -7.21
N LEU A 112 -2.14 -0.67 -6.09
CA LEU A 112 -3.06 -1.49 -5.31
C LEU A 112 -4.32 -1.81 -6.11
N ALA A 113 -4.90 -0.79 -6.75
CA ALA A 113 -6.12 -0.96 -7.52
C ALA A 113 -5.88 -1.76 -8.80
N ILE A 114 -4.78 -1.52 -9.50
CA ILE A 114 -4.41 -2.31 -10.69
C ILE A 114 -4.23 -3.79 -10.31
N ALA A 115 -3.50 -4.08 -9.24
CA ALA A 115 -3.30 -5.45 -8.78
C ALA A 115 -4.61 -6.11 -8.35
N ALA A 116 -5.42 -5.45 -7.50
CA ALA A 116 -6.70 -5.99 -7.05
C ALA A 116 -7.66 -6.27 -8.21
N ASN A 117 -7.82 -5.29 -9.12
CA ASN A 117 -8.68 -5.44 -10.29
C ASN A 117 -8.24 -6.62 -11.16
N ARG A 118 -6.92 -6.77 -11.36
CA ARG A 118 -6.38 -7.86 -12.15
C ARG A 118 -6.59 -9.22 -11.50
N LEU A 119 -6.32 -9.36 -10.20
CA LEU A 119 -6.47 -10.61 -9.45
C LEU A 119 -7.91 -11.12 -9.47
N VAL A 120 -8.87 -10.20 -9.39
CA VAL A 120 -10.29 -10.54 -9.52
C VAL A 120 -10.62 -10.95 -10.96
N ALA A 121 -10.18 -10.17 -11.96
CA ALA A 121 -10.46 -10.44 -13.37
C ALA A 121 -9.90 -11.80 -13.85
N GLU A 122 -8.78 -12.26 -13.29
CA GLU A 122 -8.18 -13.55 -13.64
C GLU A 122 -8.61 -14.71 -12.72
N GLY A 123 -9.51 -14.45 -11.76
CA GLY A 123 -10.04 -15.47 -10.85
C GLY A 123 -9.06 -15.95 -9.76
N ALA A 124 -7.95 -15.24 -9.57
CA ALA A 124 -6.97 -15.55 -8.51
C ALA A 124 -7.51 -15.23 -7.11
N ALA A 125 -8.43 -14.27 -7.00
CA ALA A 125 -9.19 -13.96 -5.81
C ALA A 125 -10.63 -13.61 -6.21
N ARG A 126 -11.63 -14.06 -5.44
CA ARG A 126 -13.03 -13.62 -5.61
C ARG A 126 -13.29 -12.33 -4.83
N ARG A 127 -12.61 -12.17 -3.70
CA ARG A 127 -12.66 -10.95 -2.89
C ARG A 127 -11.28 -10.52 -2.42
N VAL A 128 -10.95 -9.25 -2.65
CA VAL A 128 -9.75 -8.59 -2.12
C VAL A 128 -10.16 -7.55 -1.09
N LEU A 129 -9.47 -7.48 0.05
CA LEU A 129 -9.58 -6.38 1.00
C LEU A 129 -8.31 -5.53 0.91
N VAL A 130 -8.44 -4.26 0.56
CA VAL A 130 -7.35 -3.29 0.70
C VAL A 130 -7.41 -2.70 2.10
N VAL A 131 -6.38 -2.97 2.91
CA VAL A 131 -6.17 -2.36 4.23
C VAL A 131 -5.18 -1.22 4.05
N ASP A 132 -5.66 0.01 4.21
CA ASP A 132 -4.87 1.23 4.00
C ASP A 132 -4.65 1.97 5.32
N LEU A 133 -3.40 1.91 5.80
CA LEU A 133 -2.97 2.49 7.07
C LEU A 133 -1.95 3.63 6.88
N ASP A 134 -1.89 4.21 5.68
CA ASP A 134 -1.24 5.50 5.44
C ASP A 134 -1.90 6.60 6.28
N VAL A 135 -1.16 7.69 6.54
CA VAL A 135 -1.75 8.84 7.25
C VAL A 135 -2.79 9.58 6.41
N HIS A 136 -2.67 9.51 5.09
CA HIS A 136 -3.62 10.08 4.14
C HIS A 136 -4.71 9.07 3.80
N GLN A 137 -5.91 9.54 3.47
CA GLN A 137 -6.94 8.62 3.01
C GLN A 137 -6.58 8.07 1.64
N GLY A 138 -6.70 6.75 1.44
CA GLY A 138 -6.60 6.08 0.13
C GLY A 138 -7.76 6.39 -0.80
N ASP A 139 -7.95 7.67 -1.13
CA ASP A 139 -9.06 8.20 -1.90
C ASP A 139 -9.13 7.69 -3.34
N GLY A 140 -7.99 7.60 -4.03
CA GLY A 140 -7.92 7.01 -5.35
C GLY A 140 -8.47 5.58 -5.35
N THR A 141 -8.01 4.77 -4.40
CA THR A 141 -8.47 3.38 -4.23
C THR A 141 -9.97 3.32 -3.90
N ALA A 142 -10.45 4.18 -3.01
CA ALA A 142 -11.87 4.26 -2.65
C ALA A 142 -12.76 4.64 -3.84
N VAL A 143 -12.34 5.63 -4.65
CA VAL A 143 -13.09 6.07 -5.84
C VAL A 143 -13.11 4.97 -6.91
N ILE A 144 -11.99 4.30 -7.16
CA ILE A 144 -11.89 3.25 -8.19
C ILE A 144 -12.84 2.08 -7.90
N PHE A 145 -12.96 1.68 -6.63
CA PHE A 145 -13.78 0.53 -6.23
C PHE A 145 -15.16 0.91 -5.70
N ALA A 146 -15.59 2.17 -5.85
CA ALA A 146 -16.89 2.60 -5.40
C ALA A 146 -18.02 1.74 -5.99
N GLY A 147 -18.85 1.15 -5.13
CA GLY A 147 -19.98 0.30 -5.53
C GLY A 147 -19.66 -1.15 -5.87
N ARG A 148 -18.39 -1.57 -5.73
CA ARG A 148 -17.96 -2.96 -5.93
C ARG A 148 -17.96 -3.75 -4.61
N ASP A 149 -18.21 -5.06 -4.70
CA ASP A 149 -18.23 -6.01 -3.56
C ASP A 149 -17.13 -7.10 -3.64
N ASP A 150 -16.41 -7.13 -4.76
CA ASP A 150 -15.25 -7.98 -5.04
C ASP A 150 -13.93 -7.34 -4.58
N VAL A 151 -13.89 -6.02 -4.39
CA VAL A 151 -12.77 -5.29 -3.79
C VAL A 151 -13.28 -4.33 -2.73
N LEU A 152 -12.98 -4.62 -1.47
CA LEU A 152 -13.37 -3.81 -0.31
C LEU A 152 -12.20 -2.91 0.10
N THR A 153 -12.48 -1.67 0.47
CA THR A 153 -11.47 -0.70 0.89
C THR A 153 -11.68 -0.29 2.35
N PHE A 154 -10.65 -0.48 3.17
CA PHE A 154 -10.60 0.01 4.53
C PHE A 154 -9.50 1.05 4.65
N SER A 155 -9.81 2.23 5.16
CA SER A 155 -8.84 3.28 5.41
C SER A 155 -8.96 3.81 6.84
N MET A 156 -7.83 3.85 7.56
CA MET A 156 -7.74 4.48 8.87
C MET A 156 -6.66 5.57 8.84
N HIS A 157 -7.11 6.83 8.79
CA HIS A 157 -6.30 7.96 8.34
C HIS A 157 -6.54 9.21 9.20
N ALA A 158 -5.67 10.21 9.09
CA ALA A 158 -5.84 11.48 9.80
C ALA A 158 -7.04 12.28 9.26
N ALA A 159 -7.97 12.62 10.14
CA ALA A 159 -9.24 13.30 9.81
C ALA A 159 -9.00 14.63 9.07
N ARG A 160 -8.01 15.41 9.55
CA ARG A 160 -7.69 16.75 9.04
C ARG A 160 -6.43 16.78 8.19
N ASN A 161 -6.27 15.80 7.31
CA ASN A 161 -5.14 15.73 6.37
C ASN A 161 -5.57 15.58 4.90
N PHE A 162 -4.62 15.53 3.95
CA PHE A 162 -4.90 15.25 2.55
C PHE A 162 -5.57 13.87 2.37
N PRO A 163 -6.49 13.71 1.40
CA PRO A 163 -7.16 14.76 0.64
C PRO A 163 -8.12 15.57 1.50
N VAL A 164 -8.32 16.85 1.15
CA VAL A 164 -9.21 17.76 1.90
C VAL A 164 -10.66 17.27 1.88
N ARG A 165 -11.11 16.73 0.74
CA ARG A 165 -12.42 16.08 0.61
C ARG A 165 -12.20 14.59 0.62
N LYS A 166 -12.71 13.92 1.66
CA LYS A 166 -12.61 12.47 1.78
C LYS A 166 -13.51 11.79 0.74
N ALA A 167 -12.97 10.76 0.10
CA ALA A 167 -13.76 9.78 -0.62
C ALA A 167 -14.50 8.86 0.37
N ARG A 168 -15.32 7.95 -0.15
CA ARG A 168 -16.02 6.96 0.66
C ARG A 168 -15.48 5.57 0.35
N SER A 169 -14.75 5.01 1.31
CA SER A 169 -14.31 3.62 1.30
C SER A 169 -15.45 2.70 1.73
N PHE A 170 -15.23 1.37 1.67
CA PHE A 170 -16.14 0.43 2.33
C PHE A 170 -16.19 0.68 3.85
N ARG A 171 -15.02 0.98 4.45
CA ARG A 171 -14.90 1.45 5.83
C ARG A 171 -13.86 2.55 5.96
N ASP A 172 -14.26 3.69 6.51
CA ASP A 172 -13.36 4.80 6.87
C ASP A 172 -13.37 5.00 8.38
N VAL A 173 -12.20 5.22 8.96
CA VAL A 173 -11.99 5.58 10.36
C VAL A 173 -11.10 6.82 10.41
N GLU A 174 -11.70 7.94 10.80
CA GLU A 174 -11.02 9.22 10.91
C GLU A 174 -10.34 9.36 12.27
N LEU A 175 -9.03 9.57 12.27
CA LEU A 175 -8.21 9.71 13.47
C LEU A 175 -7.97 11.19 13.81
N PRO A 176 -8.12 11.59 15.09
CA PRO A 176 -7.71 12.91 15.55
C PRO A 176 -6.21 13.15 15.35
N ASP A 177 -5.83 14.41 15.12
CA ASP A 177 -4.41 14.82 15.11
C ASP A 177 -3.74 14.42 16.44
N GLY A 178 -2.51 13.93 16.37
CA GLY A 178 -1.74 13.49 17.53
C GLY A 178 -2.16 12.14 18.12
N THR A 179 -2.99 11.34 17.43
CA THR A 179 -3.28 9.95 17.86
C THR A 179 -1.97 9.19 18.05
N ASP A 180 -1.79 8.62 19.24
CA ASP A 180 -0.61 7.87 19.65
C ASP A 180 -0.74 6.36 19.38
N ASP A 181 0.31 5.60 19.72
CA ASP A 181 0.37 4.16 19.52
C ASP A 181 -0.81 3.40 20.15
N ALA A 182 -1.15 3.73 21.40
CA ALA A 182 -2.15 3.00 22.16
C ALA A 182 -3.56 3.24 21.60
N ALA A 183 -3.90 4.50 21.33
CA ALA A 183 -5.18 4.86 20.73
C ALA A 183 -5.32 4.30 19.31
N TYR A 184 -4.26 4.35 18.50
CA TYR A 184 -4.25 3.81 17.15
C TYR A 184 -4.49 2.30 17.14
N LEU A 185 -3.74 1.54 17.95
CA LEU A 185 -3.85 0.08 18.00
C LEU A 185 -5.18 -0.39 18.58
N ALA A 186 -5.75 0.34 19.55
CA ALA A 186 -7.06 0.02 20.10
C ALA A 186 -8.18 0.15 19.05
N LEU A 187 -8.14 1.20 18.24
CA LEU A 187 -9.09 1.39 17.13
C LEU A 187 -8.89 0.33 16.04
N LEU A 188 -7.64 0.08 15.63
CA LEU A 188 -7.33 -0.96 14.66
C LEU A 188 -7.84 -2.33 15.12
N ALA A 189 -7.67 -2.64 16.41
CA ALA A 189 -8.11 -3.91 16.99
C ALA A 189 -9.64 -4.04 17.10
N THR A 190 -10.36 -2.93 17.04
CA THR A 190 -11.83 -2.92 16.99
C THR A 190 -12.32 -3.13 15.55
N GLU A 191 -11.65 -2.54 14.57
CA GLU A 191 -12.15 -2.40 13.20
C GLU A 191 -11.71 -3.55 12.29
N LEU A 192 -10.43 -3.93 12.35
CA LEU A 192 -9.85 -4.90 11.43
C LEU A 192 -10.49 -6.30 11.53
N PRO A 193 -10.77 -6.87 12.72
CA PRO A 193 -11.38 -8.20 12.83
C PRO A 193 -12.69 -8.34 12.05
N ALA A 194 -13.58 -7.35 12.14
CA ALA A 194 -14.88 -7.38 11.47
C ALA A 194 -14.74 -7.41 9.94
N LEU A 195 -13.73 -6.72 9.40
CA LEU A 195 -13.43 -6.71 7.96
C LEU A 195 -12.83 -8.03 7.50
N LEU A 196 -11.96 -8.65 8.30
CA LEU A 196 -11.38 -9.96 8.02
C LEU A 196 -12.42 -11.09 8.11
N ASP A 197 -13.44 -10.93 8.95
CA ASP A 197 -14.55 -11.87 9.08
C ASP A 197 -15.48 -11.87 7.84
N LEU A 198 -15.34 -10.89 6.93
CA LEU A 198 -15.91 -10.94 5.57
C LEU A 198 -15.19 -11.94 4.65
N ARG A 199 -14.15 -12.61 5.16
CA ARG A 199 -13.38 -13.68 4.51
C ARG A 199 -12.90 -13.30 3.10
N PRO A 200 -12.17 -12.18 2.93
CA PRO A 200 -11.45 -11.95 1.68
C PRO A 200 -10.46 -13.09 1.41
N ASP A 201 -10.22 -13.40 0.14
CA ASP A 201 -9.21 -14.40 -0.23
C ASP A 201 -7.78 -13.83 -0.06
N LEU A 202 -7.65 -12.51 -0.19
CA LEU A 202 -6.40 -11.76 -0.08
C LEU A 202 -6.60 -10.40 0.58
N VAL A 203 -5.66 -10.02 1.44
CA VAL A 203 -5.45 -8.64 1.88
C VAL A 203 -4.30 -8.00 1.11
N LEU A 204 -4.55 -6.84 0.50
CA LEU A 204 -3.49 -5.93 0.06
C LEU A 204 -3.28 -4.88 1.15
N PHE A 205 -2.12 -4.91 1.79
CA PHE A 205 -1.81 -4.04 2.92
C PHE A 205 -0.92 -2.87 2.47
N GLN A 206 -1.45 -1.66 2.53
CA GLN A 206 -0.67 -0.44 2.39
C GLN A 206 -0.11 -0.08 3.77
N ALA A 207 1.21 -0.20 3.93
CA ALA A 207 1.91 -0.06 5.21
C ALA A 207 2.69 1.27 5.30
N GLY A 208 2.06 2.38 4.91
CA GLY A 208 2.66 3.72 4.97
C GLY A 208 3.28 4.02 6.34
N VAL A 209 4.45 4.66 6.35
CA VAL A 209 5.17 5.02 7.60
C VAL A 209 5.01 6.50 7.95
N ASP A 210 4.19 7.23 7.21
CA ASP A 210 3.86 8.63 7.47
C ASP A 210 2.83 8.89 8.59
N PRO A 211 2.23 7.89 9.27
CA PRO A 211 1.63 8.14 10.60
C PRO A 211 2.65 8.46 11.69
N HIS A 212 3.95 8.29 11.41
CA HIS A 212 5.03 8.49 12.38
C HIS A 212 5.11 9.95 12.87
N THR A 213 5.46 10.14 14.15
CA THR A 213 5.57 11.47 14.78
C THR A 213 6.59 12.41 14.12
N ASP A 214 7.61 11.86 13.47
CA ASP A 214 8.63 12.63 12.73
C ASP A 214 8.27 12.90 11.25
N ASP A 215 7.12 12.43 10.79
CA ASP A 215 6.70 12.67 9.41
C ASP A 215 6.31 14.15 9.20
N ARG A 216 6.71 14.72 8.07
CA ARG A 216 6.47 16.13 7.75
C ARG A 216 5.09 16.40 7.16
N LEU A 217 4.47 15.38 6.58
CA LEU A 217 3.16 15.44 5.94
C LEU A 217 2.10 14.73 6.79
N GLY A 218 2.52 13.88 7.72
CA GLY A 218 1.67 13.28 8.73
C GLY A 218 1.14 14.25 9.78
N ARG A 219 0.11 13.80 10.50
CA ARG A 219 -0.52 14.52 11.63
C ARG A 219 -0.78 13.64 12.85
N LEU A 220 -0.31 12.39 12.79
CA LEU A 220 -0.43 11.43 13.87
C LEU A 220 0.91 11.36 14.62
N ALA A 221 0.93 10.61 15.73
CA ALA A 221 2.07 10.57 16.65
C ALA A 221 2.54 9.13 16.90
N LEU A 222 2.51 8.27 15.88
CA LEU A 222 3.00 6.90 16.06
C LEU A 222 4.52 6.91 16.23
N SER A 223 5.01 6.07 17.14
CA SER A 223 6.44 5.80 17.30
C SER A 223 6.91 4.71 16.34
N ASP A 224 8.23 4.51 16.24
CA ASP A 224 8.81 3.36 15.54
C ASP A 224 8.25 2.03 16.09
N ALA A 225 8.09 1.91 17.41
CA ALA A 225 7.51 0.73 18.05
C ALA A 225 6.02 0.58 17.73
N GLY A 226 5.29 1.69 17.64
CA GLY A 226 3.88 1.72 17.23
C GLY A 226 3.67 1.21 15.81
N LEU A 227 4.48 1.67 14.85
CA LEU A 227 4.44 1.19 13.47
C LEU A 227 4.77 -0.31 13.38
N VAL A 228 5.80 -0.77 14.09
CA VAL A 228 6.15 -2.20 14.16
C VAL A 228 5.01 -3.03 14.74
N ALA A 229 4.38 -2.56 15.83
CA ALA A 229 3.26 -3.23 16.47
C ALA A 229 2.02 -3.28 15.56
N ARG A 230 1.72 -2.17 14.86
CA ARG A 230 0.64 -2.07 13.87
C ARG A 230 0.82 -3.11 12.77
N ASP A 231 1.98 -3.12 12.15
CA ASP A 231 2.30 -3.96 11.01
C ASP A 231 2.26 -5.45 11.38
N ALA A 232 2.83 -5.82 12.53
CA ALA A 232 2.77 -7.18 13.06
C ALA A 232 1.32 -7.59 13.42
N TYR A 233 0.52 -6.67 13.96
CA TYR A 233 -0.88 -6.92 14.30
C TYR A 233 -1.71 -7.25 13.07
N VAL A 234 -1.63 -6.43 12.01
CA VAL A 234 -2.37 -6.65 10.76
C VAL A 234 -2.07 -8.02 10.18
N VAL A 235 -0.79 -8.37 10.07
CA VAL A 235 -0.38 -9.65 9.48
C VAL A 235 -0.82 -10.82 10.36
N ARG A 236 -0.62 -10.75 11.68
CA ARG A 236 -1.01 -11.83 12.60
C ARG A 236 -2.51 -12.08 12.55
N GLU A 237 -3.34 -11.04 12.64
CA GLU A 237 -4.80 -11.18 12.59
C GLU A 237 -5.30 -11.76 11.26
N THR A 238 -4.68 -11.33 10.16
CA THR A 238 -5.01 -11.81 8.82
C THR A 238 -4.63 -13.27 8.65
N ARG A 239 -3.40 -13.64 9.04
CA ARG A 239 -2.86 -15.00 8.90
C ARG A 239 -3.51 -15.99 9.87
N ALA A 240 -3.88 -15.56 11.08
CA ALA A 240 -4.63 -16.39 12.03
C ALA A 240 -6.00 -16.85 11.48
N ARG A 241 -6.57 -16.10 10.53
CA ARG A 241 -7.80 -16.45 9.80
C ARG A 241 -7.55 -17.24 8.51
N GLY A 242 -6.29 -17.58 8.22
CA GLY A 242 -5.87 -18.28 7.01
C GLY A 242 -5.89 -17.44 5.74
N ILE A 243 -6.07 -16.12 5.85
CA ILE A 243 -6.19 -15.20 4.71
C ILE A 243 -4.78 -14.83 4.22
N ALA A 244 -4.56 -14.83 2.90
CA ALA A 244 -3.29 -14.39 2.32
C ALA A 244 -3.11 -12.87 2.49
N ILE A 245 -1.87 -12.40 2.65
CA ILE A 245 -1.59 -10.96 2.76
C ILE A 245 -0.35 -10.54 1.97
N ALA A 246 -0.50 -9.54 1.12
CA ALA A 246 0.61 -8.92 0.40
C ALA A 246 0.74 -7.45 0.78
N SER A 247 1.93 -7.06 1.23
CA SER A 247 2.18 -5.68 1.67
C SER A 247 2.84 -4.82 0.60
N THR A 248 2.62 -3.52 0.70
CA THR A 248 3.31 -2.46 -0.06
C THR A 248 3.79 -1.39 0.92
N LEU A 249 4.73 -0.55 0.49
CA LEU A 249 5.35 0.42 1.40
C LEU A 249 4.50 1.66 1.69
N GLY A 250 4.06 2.41 0.67
CA GLY A 250 3.27 3.64 0.89
C GLY A 250 4.08 4.91 1.19
N GLY A 251 3.45 5.85 1.92
CA GLY A 251 4.00 7.15 2.31
C GLY A 251 5.15 7.11 3.31
N GLY A 252 5.76 8.27 3.57
CA GLY A 252 6.92 8.44 4.46
C GLY A 252 7.87 9.53 3.95
N TYR A 253 7.91 10.65 4.67
CA TYR A 253 8.40 11.95 4.21
C TYR A 253 9.25 12.71 5.25
N ALA A 254 9.76 12.01 6.28
CA ALA A 254 10.77 12.58 7.18
C ALA A 254 12.02 13.03 6.41
N VAL A 255 12.75 14.02 6.95
CA VAL A 255 13.95 14.60 6.29
C VAL A 255 15.02 13.54 6.05
N ASP A 256 15.25 12.69 7.06
CA ASP A 256 16.19 11.58 6.96
C ASP A 256 15.57 10.41 6.19
N ARG A 257 15.98 10.28 4.93
CA ARG A 257 15.52 9.20 4.03
C ARG A 257 15.96 7.82 4.50
N MET A 258 17.11 7.72 5.19
CA MET A 258 17.55 6.44 5.74
C MET A 258 16.70 6.05 6.94
N ALA A 259 16.32 7.01 7.80
CA ALA A 259 15.34 6.74 8.87
C ALA A 259 14.00 6.23 8.31
N VAL A 260 13.50 6.83 7.22
CA VAL A 260 12.29 6.33 6.53
C VAL A 260 12.50 4.92 5.98
N ALA A 261 13.64 4.64 5.35
CA ALA A 261 13.95 3.30 4.85
C ALA A 261 14.04 2.26 5.97
N ARG A 262 14.66 2.60 7.11
CA ARG A 262 14.72 1.76 8.31
C ARG A 262 13.35 1.48 8.91
N ARG A 263 12.43 2.45 8.91
CA ARG A 263 11.03 2.23 9.35
C ARG A 263 10.31 1.23 8.46
N HIS A 264 10.41 1.38 7.15
CA HIS A 264 9.84 0.41 6.22
C HIS A 264 10.49 -0.98 6.39
N ALA A 265 11.81 -1.06 6.55
CA ALA A 265 12.51 -2.32 6.79
C ALA A 265 12.04 -2.98 8.09
N ALA A 266 11.96 -2.24 9.20
CA ALA A 266 11.47 -2.72 10.48
C ALA A 266 10.01 -3.23 10.38
N GLY A 267 9.15 -2.51 9.66
CA GLY A 267 7.80 -2.96 9.34
C GLY A 267 7.80 -4.29 8.59
N LEU A 268 8.54 -4.42 7.50
CA LEU A 268 8.64 -5.66 6.73
C LEU A 268 9.18 -6.85 7.55
N VAL A 269 10.17 -6.62 8.42
CA VAL A 269 10.69 -7.64 9.33
C VAL A 269 9.60 -8.08 10.32
N ALA A 270 8.87 -7.13 10.92
CA ALA A 270 7.79 -7.42 11.85
C ALA A 270 6.63 -8.18 11.19
N GLN A 271 6.28 -7.81 9.96
CA GLN A 271 5.29 -8.49 9.13
C GLN A 271 5.71 -9.93 8.83
N TRP A 272 6.96 -10.14 8.38
CA TRP A 272 7.50 -11.48 8.16
C TRP A 272 7.51 -12.33 9.45
N GLN A 273 7.94 -11.74 10.57
CA GLN A 273 7.91 -12.38 11.88
C GLN A 273 6.50 -12.81 12.28
N ALA A 274 5.50 -11.95 12.10
CA ALA A 274 4.11 -12.28 12.38
C ALA A 274 3.54 -13.35 11.43
N ALA A 275 4.00 -13.39 10.18
CA ALA A 275 3.54 -14.37 9.19
C ALA A 275 4.15 -15.77 9.38
N ARG A 276 5.40 -15.87 9.87
CA ARG A 276 6.17 -17.12 9.90
C ARG A 276 5.45 -18.24 10.66
N ASP A 277 4.72 -17.89 11.71
CA ASP A 277 3.99 -18.82 12.57
C ASP A 277 2.85 -19.54 11.82
N PHE A 278 2.47 -19.02 10.64
CA PHE A 278 1.37 -19.50 9.81
C PHE A 278 1.82 -19.95 8.42
N GLN A 279 3.13 -20.06 8.18
CA GLN A 279 3.65 -20.56 6.92
C GLN A 279 3.51 -22.07 6.85
N ARG A 280 3.13 -22.57 5.67
CA ARG A 280 3.10 -24.01 5.40
C ARG A 280 4.54 -24.52 5.45
N THR A 281 4.82 -25.49 6.31
CA THR A 281 6.13 -26.15 6.41
C THR A 281 6.56 -26.69 5.05
N GLY A 282 7.71 -26.21 4.54
CA GLY A 282 8.27 -26.68 3.26
C GLY A 282 8.80 -25.59 2.32
N VAL A 283 9.19 -24.42 2.84
CA VAL A 283 9.92 -23.37 2.09
C VAL A 283 11.28 -23.18 2.73
#